data_AF-A0A0J1G7I0-F1
#
_entry.id   AF-A0A0J1G7I0-F1
#
_cell.length_a   1.000
_cell.length_b   1.000
_cell.length_c   1.000
_cell.angle_alpha   90.00
_cell.angle_beta   90.00
_cell.angle_gamma   90.00
#
_symmetry.space_group_name_H-M   'P 1'
#
loop_
_entity.id
_entity.type
_entity.pdbx_description
1 polymer ?
#
loop_
_entity_poly.entity_id
_entity_poly.type
_entity_poly.pdbx_seq_one_letter_code
_entity_poly.pdbx_strand_id
1 'polypeptide(L)'
;MKITVKRYAFLHKNSTVTPEQLQTEQGVAQLSLFAYRDGWEAFGYTFVGEVEAAIELPDMRGLVENKIAALKEEAANLRAETTKKCTEIESQIQNLLAIEYTPAPEAAEQQ
;
A
#
# COMPACT_ATOMS: atom_id res chain seq x y z
N MET A 1 17.62 6.09 -5.37
CA MET A 1 17.64 6.93 -6.59
C MET A 1 17.18 8.33 -6.18
N LYS A 2 17.90 9.39 -6.57
CA LYS A 2 17.60 10.78 -6.15
C LYS A 2 16.94 11.52 -7.30
N ILE A 3 15.75 12.07 -7.08
CA ILE A 3 15.07 12.93 -8.05
C ILE A 3 15.14 14.36 -7.52
N THR A 4 15.62 15.28 -8.37
CA THR A 4 15.65 16.71 -8.07
C THR A 4 14.56 17.40 -8.87
N VAL A 5 13.72 18.18 -8.20
CA VAL A 5 12.66 18.98 -8.83
C VAL A 5 12.86 20.43 -8.46
N LYS A 6 12.96 21.29 -9.47
CA LYS A 6 12.96 22.75 -9.32
C LYS A 6 11.52 23.22 -9.16
N ARG A 7 11.25 24.01 -8.14
CA ARG A 7 9.96 24.66 -7.90
C ARG A 7 10.18 26.17 -7.86
N TYR A 8 9.26 26.89 -8.49
CA TYR A 8 9.30 28.34 -8.59
C TYR A 8 8.13 28.92 -7.78
N ALA A 9 8.42 29.96 -6.99
CA ALA A 9 7.42 30.71 -6.26
C ALA A 9 7.13 32.03 -6.97
N PHE A 10 5.85 32.33 -7.18
CA PHE A 10 5.39 33.52 -7.86
C PHE A 10 4.36 34.27 -7.00
N LEU A 11 4.46 35.60 -7.02
CA LEU A 11 3.47 36.48 -6.42
C LEU A 11 2.50 37.00 -7.47
N HIS A 12 1.22 37.01 -7.12
CA HIS A 12 0.19 37.69 -7.90
C HIS A 12 0.37 39.23 -7.79
N LYS A 13 0.10 39.97 -8.87
CA LYS A 13 0.26 41.43 -8.93
C LYS A 13 -0.48 42.24 -7.85
N ASN A 14 -1.56 41.68 -7.30
CA ASN A 14 -2.37 42.32 -6.24
C ASN A 14 -1.92 41.89 -4.84
N SER A 15 -0.82 41.15 -4.72
CA SER A 15 -0.28 40.79 -3.42
C SER A 15 0.24 42.04 -2.72
N THR A 16 -0.15 42.21 -1.46
CA THR A 16 0.36 43.25 -0.57
C THR A 16 1.49 42.75 0.32
N VAL A 17 1.99 41.52 0.08
CA VAL A 17 3.05 40.91 0.88
C VAL A 17 4.38 41.60 0.57
N THR A 18 5.01 42.17 1.60
CA THR A 18 6.32 42.83 1.44
C THR A 18 7.47 41.82 1.44
N PRO A 19 8.66 42.19 0.92
CA PRO A 19 9.85 41.34 0.99
C PRO A 19 10.22 40.90 2.41
N GLU A 20 10.03 41.74 3.43
CA GLU A 20 10.32 41.32 4.81
C GLU A 20 9.32 40.27 5.32
N GLN A 21 8.06 40.35 4.90
CA GLN A 21 7.01 39.40 5.31
C GLN A 21 7.24 38.02 4.69
N LEU A 22 7.81 37.94 3.48
CA LEU A 22 8.18 36.68 2.83
C LEU A 22 9.23 35.86 3.60
N GLN A 23 9.95 36.48 4.53
CA GLN A 23 10.91 35.77 5.39
C GLN A 23 10.25 35.11 6.60
N THR A 24 8.94 35.30 6.78
CA THR A 24 8.18 34.74 7.90
C THR A 24 7.25 33.61 7.43
N GLU A 25 7.03 32.59 8.27
CA GLU A 25 6.11 31.48 7.96
C GLU A 25 4.70 31.97 7.60
N GLN A 26 4.24 33.05 8.24
CA GLN A 26 2.95 33.67 7.97
C GLN A 26 2.89 34.31 6.57
N GLY A 27 3.95 34.99 6.13
CA GLY A 27 4.01 35.54 4.77
C GLY A 27 4.12 34.47 3.69
N VAL A 28 4.80 33.36 3.98
CA VAL A 28 4.85 32.18 3.08
C VAL A 28 3.47 31.52 2.95
N ALA A 29 2.70 31.42 4.03
CA ALA A 29 1.33 30.89 3.97
C ALA A 29 0.41 31.72 3.07
N GLN A 30 0.61 33.04 2.99
CA GLN A 30 -0.15 33.92 2.09
C GLN A 30 0.15 33.68 0.60
N LEU A 31 1.30 33.06 0.26
CA LEU A 31 1.60 32.64 -1.12
C LEU A 31 0.64 31.53 -1.60
N SER A 32 0.18 30.68 -0.67
CA SER A 32 -0.68 29.54 -0.99
C SER A 32 -2.15 29.93 -1.22
N LEU A 33 -2.59 31.06 -0.64
CA LEU A 33 -3.97 31.54 -0.68
C LEU A 33 -4.40 32.08 -2.05
N PHE A 34 -3.44 32.54 -2.87
CA PHE A 34 -3.70 33.07 -4.21
C PHE A 34 -3.34 32.10 -5.33
N ALA A 35 -2.90 30.88 -4.99
CA ALA A 35 -2.42 29.91 -5.98
C ALA A 35 -3.56 29.14 -6.70
N TYR A 36 -4.80 29.29 -6.25
CA TYR A 36 -5.95 28.50 -6.69
C TYR A 36 -7.01 29.40 -7.36
N ARG A 37 -6.77 29.79 -8.61
CA ARG A 37 -7.84 30.01 -9.62
C ARG A 37 -7.25 30.42 -10.96
N ASP A 38 -7.83 29.83 -12.01
CA ASP A 38 -7.58 30.12 -13.41
C ASP A 38 -7.56 31.64 -13.67
N GLY A 39 -6.45 32.16 -14.20
CA GLY A 39 -6.31 33.60 -14.46
C GLY A 39 -4.90 34.18 -14.42
N TRP A 40 -3.85 33.36 -14.50
CA TRP A 40 -2.46 33.80 -14.36
C TRP A 40 -1.89 34.48 -15.62
N GLU A 41 -2.52 34.30 -16.78
CA GLU A 41 -2.01 34.78 -18.06
C GLU A 41 -2.25 36.29 -18.30
N ALA A 42 -3.28 36.87 -17.67
CA ALA A 42 -3.69 38.25 -17.92
C ALA A 42 -3.00 39.27 -17.01
N PHE A 43 -2.33 38.81 -15.95
CA PHE A 43 -1.92 39.65 -14.82
C PHE A 43 -0.53 39.21 -14.36
N GLY A 44 0.50 39.92 -14.83
CA GLY A 44 1.91 39.56 -14.65
C GLY A 44 2.31 39.13 -13.23
N TYR A 45 3.37 38.32 -13.16
CA TYR A 45 3.88 37.71 -11.94
C TYR A 45 5.23 38.29 -11.54
N THR A 46 5.49 38.34 -10.24
CA THR A 46 6.82 38.64 -9.70
C THR A 46 7.45 37.34 -9.20
N PHE A 47 8.62 37.01 -9.73
CA PHE A 47 9.42 35.87 -9.28
C PHE A 47 10.01 36.15 -7.91
N VAL A 48 9.82 35.23 -6.95
CA VAL A 48 10.23 35.42 -5.56
C VAL A 48 11.34 34.48 -5.12
N GLY A 49 11.48 33.34 -5.78
CA GLY A 49 12.55 32.40 -5.47
C GLY A 49 12.41 31.05 -6.16
N GLU A 50 13.54 30.36 -6.21
CA GLU A 50 13.66 28.99 -6.70
C GLU A 50 14.08 28.10 -5.52
N VAL A 51 13.40 26.96 -5.38
CA VAL A 51 13.79 25.90 -4.43
C VAL A 51 14.05 24.63 -5.21
N GLU A 52 15.21 24.04 -4.96
CA GLU A 52 15.51 22.67 -5.39
C GLU A 52 15.10 21.71 -4.28
N ALA A 53 14.05 20.93 -4.54
CA ALA A 53 13.64 19.85 -3.67
C ALA A 53 14.29 18.56 -4.15
N ALA A 54 15.05 17.89 -3.28
CA ALA A 54 15.57 16.57 -3.53
C ALA A 54 14.76 15.54 -2.76
N ILE A 55 14.21 14.55 -3.48
CA ILE A 55 13.50 13.42 -2.88
C ILE A 55 14.37 12.19 -3.05
N GLU A 56 14.63 11.50 -1.94
CA GLU A 56 15.25 10.18 -1.95
C GLU A 56 14.17 9.12 -2.09
N LEU A 57 14.18 8.41 -3.22
CA LEU A 57 13.31 7.26 -3.40
C LEU A 57 13.84 6.08 -2.59
N PRO A 58 12.97 5.38 -1.83
CA PRO A 58 13.36 4.16 -1.12
C PRO A 58 13.84 3.10 -2.12
N ASP A 59 14.72 2.21 -1.66
CA ASP A 59 15.23 1.14 -2.49
C ASP A 59 14.10 0.16 -2.85
N MET A 60 13.73 0.17 -4.14
CA MET A 60 12.68 -0.69 -4.69
C MET A 60 13.02 -2.18 -4.54
N ARG A 61 14.32 -2.52 -4.46
CA ARG A 61 14.76 -3.91 -4.34
C ARG A 61 14.35 -4.52 -3.00
N GLY A 62 14.56 -3.81 -1.90
CA GLY A 62 14.14 -4.26 -0.56
C GLY A 62 12.62 -4.40 -0.44
N LEU A 63 11.85 -3.52 -1.09
CA LEU A 63 10.38 -3.64 -1.13
C LEU A 63 9.91 -4.87 -1.88
N VAL A 64 10.53 -5.17 -3.03
CA VAL A 64 10.21 -6.37 -3.82
C VAL A 64 10.59 -7.64 -3.06
N GLU A 65 11.77 -7.68 -2.44
CA GLU A 65 12.23 -8.83 -1.65
C GLU A 65 11.30 -9.12 -0.47
N ASN A 66 10.88 -8.08 0.26
CA ASN A 66 9.91 -8.22 1.35
C ASN A 66 8.54 -8.73 0.86
N LYS A 67 8.06 -8.24 -0.29
CA LYS A 67 6.80 -8.71 -0.86
C LYS A 67 6.88 -10.16 -1.31
N ILE A 68 8.00 -10.58 -1.89
CA ILE A 68 8.25 -11.98 -2.26
C ILE A 68 8.27 -12.88 -1.02
N ALA A 69 8.92 -12.45 0.07
CA ALA A 69 8.96 -13.21 1.31
C ALA A 69 7.55 -13.40 1.90
N ALA A 70 6.75 -12.33 1.97
CA ALA A 70 5.38 -12.39 2.45
C ALA A 70 4.49 -13.32 1.61
N LEU A 71 4.59 -13.26 0.27
CA LEU A 71 3.83 -14.13 -0.62
C LEU A 71 4.23 -15.61 -0.49
N LYS A 72 5.51 -15.89 -0.23
CA LYS A 72 5.98 -17.27 0.01
C LYS A 72 5.42 -17.82 1.33
N GLU A 73 5.38 -17.00 2.37
CA GLU A 73 4.80 -17.37 3.67
C GLU A 73 3.29 -17.63 3.54
N GLU A 74 2.57 -16.75 2.86
CA GLU A 74 1.14 -16.92 2.57
C GLU A 74 0.86 -18.22 1.81
N ALA A 75 1.67 -18.55 0.80
CA ALA A 75 1.55 -19.80 0.06
C ALA A 75 1.81 -21.04 0.93
N ALA A 76 2.75 -20.96 1.88
CA ALA A 76 3.03 -22.05 2.81
C ALA A 76 1.85 -22.27 3.78
N ASN A 77 1.30 -21.19 4.33
CA ASN A 77 0.15 -21.25 5.22
C ASN A 77 -1.09 -21.83 4.53
N LEU A 78 -1.37 -21.39 3.30
CA LEU A 78 -2.51 -21.89 2.52
C LEU A 78 -2.37 -23.39 2.22
N ARG A 79 -1.17 -23.86 1.90
CA ARG A 79 -0.90 -25.29 1.70
C ARG A 79 -1.15 -26.08 2.97
N ALA A 80 -0.65 -25.62 4.12
CA ALA A 80 -0.86 -26.28 5.40
C ALA A 80 -2.36 -26.36 5.75
N GLU A 81 -3.10 -25.27 5.55
CA GLU A 81 -4.55 -25.23 5.79
C GLU A 81 -5.30 -26.18 4.86
N THR A 82 -4.93 -26.22 3.58
CA THR A 82 -5.55 -27.11 2.59
C THR A 82 -5.28 -28.57 2.93
N THR A 83 -4.04 -28.94 3.25
CA THR A 83 -3.69 -30.31 3.67
C THR A 83 -4.48 -30.72 4.90
N LYS A 84 -4.61 -29.83 5.90
CA LYS A 84 -5.40 -30.11 7.09
C LYS A 84 -6.87 -30.41 6.74
N LYS A 85 -7.49 -29.59 5.89
CA LYS A 85 -8.87 -29.81 5.43
C LYS A 85 -9.02 -31.12 4.65
N CYS A 86 -8.07 -31.46 3.79
CA CYS A 86 -8.07 -32.74 3.08
C CYS A 86 -8.02 -33.92 4.05
N THR A 87 -7.14 -33.88 5.06
CA THR A 87 -7.05 -34.93 6.08
C THR A 87 -8.33 -35.05 6.91
N GLU A 88 -8.98 -33.93 7.26
CA GLU A 88 -10.27 -33.95 7.96
C GLU A 88 -11.37 -34.61 7.11
N ILE A 89 -11.44 -34.29 5.82
CA ILE A 89 -12.39 -34.91 4.88
C ILE A 89 -12.10 -36.41 4.72
N GLU A 90 -10.84 -36.80 4.56
CA GLU A 90 -10.44 -38.21 4.47
C GLU A 90 -10.82 -39.00 5.74
N SER A 91 -10.64 -38.39 6.91
CA SER A 91 -11.05 -38.98 8.18
C SER A 91 -12.57 -39.16 8.26
N GLN A 92 -13.35 -38.17 7.79
CA GLN A 92 -14.81 -38.29 7.72
C GLN A 92 -15.24 -39.40 6.75
N ILE A 93 -14.60 -39.50 5.58
CA ILE A 93 -14.86 -40.58 4.61
C ILE A 93 -14.57 -41.94 5.24
N GLN A 94 -13.43 -42.11 5.90
CA GLN A 94 -13.08 -43.36 6.56
C GLN A 94 -14.06 -43.72 7.67
N ASN A 95 -14.51 -42.74 8.47
CA ASN A 95 -15.52 -42.98 9.49
C ASN A 95 -16.85 -43.44 8.89
N LEU A 96 -17.28 -42.85 7.77
CA LEU A 96 -18.51 -43.27 7.07
C LEU A 96 -18.39 -44.68 6.49
N LEU A 97 -17.26 -44.99 5.83
CA LEU A 97 -16.98 -46.33 5.31
C LEU A 97 -16.92 -47.38 6.43
N ALA A 98 -16.37 -47.03 7.59
CA ALA A 98 -16.30 -47.92 8.74
C ALA A 98 -17.68 -48.21 9.35
N ILE A 99 -18.63 -47.27 9.28
CA ILE A 99 -20.02 -47.48 9.71
C ILE A 99 -20.74 -48.45 8.75
N GLU A 100 -20.51 -48.32 7.43
CA GLU A 100 -21.04 -49.26 6.44
C GLU A 100 -20.50 -50.68 6.62
N TYR A 101 -19.24 -50.80 7.09
CA TYR A 101 -18.60 -52.08 7.42
C TYR A 101 -18.96 -52.55 8.83
N THR A 102 -20.25 -52.73 9.11
CA THR A 102 -20.67 -53.52 10.28
C THR A 102 -20.69 -54.99 9.86
N PRO A 103 -19.73 -55.85 10.28
CA PRO A 103 -19.81 -57.26 9.96
C PRO A 103 -21.10 -57.83 10.59
N ALA A 104 -21.93 -58.46 9.76
CA ALA A 104 -23.05 -59.25 10.27
C ALA A 104 -22.47 -60.28 11.26
N PRO A 105 -23.07 -60.46 12.45
CA PRO A 105 -22.61 -61.50 13.36
C PRO A 105 -22.68 -62.82 12.60
N GLU A 106 -21.54 -63.49 12.47
CA GLU A 106 -21.45 -64.81 11.87
C GLU A 106 -22.40 -65.75 12.64
N ALA A 107 -23.57 -65.97 12.06
CA ALA A 107 -24.37 -67.14 12.31
C ALA A 107 -23.59 -68.34 11.74
N ALA A 108 -22.68 -68.89 12.56
CA ALA A 108 -22.10 -70.21 12.34
C ALA A 108 -22.49 -71.08 13.54
N GLU A 109 -23.70 -71.65 13.44
CA GLU A 109 -24.04 -72.91 14.12
C GLU A 109 -23.13 -74.04 13.60
N GLN A 110 -23.06 -75.11 14.41
CA GLN A 110 -22.63 -76.49 14.11
C GLN A 110 -21.17 -76.85 14.46
N GLN A 111 -20.93 -77.29 15.70
CA GLN A 111 -21.00 -78.72 16.11
C GLN A 111 -20.89 -78.87 17.64
#